data_AF-A0A2V6SAZ8-F1
#
_entry.id   AF-A0A2V6SAZ8-F1
#
_cell.length_a   1.000
_cell.length_b   1.000
_cell.length_c   1.000
_cell.angle_alpha   90.00
_cell.angle_beta   90.00
_cell.angle_gamma   90.00
#
_symmetry.space_group_name_H-M   'P 1'
#
loop_
_entity.id
_entity.type
_entity.pdbx_description
1 polymer ?
#
loop_
_entity_poly.entity_id
_entity_poly.type
_entity_poly.pdbx_seq_one_letter_code
_entity_poly.pdbx_strand_id
1 'polypeptide(L)'
;ARPGAACPRRHAGGHLDGSARAGIAVTWPASLVFPGVSPYHRPMPLPSARAARVLRRAVLVLTVVLGAGAASAVSGPPDWAADVDAAVRDAVAAGHLPGAVVLVGQGDRVLYRKAFGLRAVTPREEPMTVDTIFDLASLTKVLATMPVILALADDGRLDLDAPVSRYIPELPASAYREATLRRILLHAAGVPNLPEPRSRTESIGGLLPVILRAGLDFAPGTGFTYSDTGFILLGEVVRRVSGRPLDQVARWRFYEPLGMTHTGFNPPLAWRSRVAPTIQATRGRFLRGDVHDGRARALGGVAGHAGLFGPADDVARFCRMLLDGGIFAGRRYLAGSTVQTMLAPHLVGEATRGLGWDMASPYSGTLGSFFPTGSVGHTGYTGTAIWMDPPSGTYLILLTNRVHPYGQGQIAGLRRRVAAAVGAALFGGGEPGAVVTTASADGSGSPAALGGGAPTGTTDQGEADVVRREASDAPLVWTGLDRLREEGFAPLVGRRVGLLTNQTGVDALGRRGIDLLAAAPRVQLRALFSPEHGLTGKLDEPVPNGKDPATGLPIWSLYGPARRPSPAMLAGVDTVVVDLQDVGARYYTYLATLVYVMETAARLGLRVVVLDRP
;
A
#
# COMPACT_ATOMS: atom_id res chain seq x y z
N ALA A 1 19.14 -70.97 39.23
CA ALA A 1 19.56 -70.84 37.81
C ALA A 1 19.62 -69.37 37.43
N ARG A 2 20.79 -68.91 37.00
CA ARG A 2 21.13 -67.61 36.35
C ARG A 2 21.90 -67.98 35.05
N PRO A 3 22.28 -67.06 34.13
CA PRO A 3 22.33 -65.58 34.19
C PRO A 3 21.76 -64.91 32.91
N GLY A 4 21.77 -63.60 32.66
CA GLY A 4 22.38 -62.40 33.27
C GLY A 4 22.07 -61.20 32.36
N ALA A 5 22.46 -59.95 32.59
CA ALA A 5 23.13 -59.23 33.68
C ALA A 5 22.83 -57.73 33.39
N ALA A 6 22.23 -56.97 34.31
CA ALA A 6 22.87 -56.15 35.35
C ALA A 6 23.11 -54.67 34.94
N CYS A 7 22.24 -53.81 35.48
CA CYS A 7 22.50 -52.45 36.00
C CYS A 7 23.53 -52.53 37.19
N PRO A 8 23.98 -51.48 37.94
CA PRO A 8 23.48 -50.10 38.05
C PRO A 8 24.48 -48.94 38.41
N ARG A 9 23.92 -47.72 38.46
CA ARG A 9 24.16 -46.52 39.32
C ARG A 9 25.38 -46.47 40.28
N ARG A 10 26.06 -45.29 40.39
CA ARG A 10 25.93 -44.26 41.48
C ARG A 10 27.14 -43.29 41.59
N HIS A 11 26.79 -42.03 41.85
CA HIS A 11 27.35 -41.05 42.84
C HIS A 11 28.59 -40.18 42.61
N ALA A 12 28.48 -39.02 43.30
CA ALA A 12 29.41 -37.91 43.60
C ALA A 12 29.65 -36.93 42.43
N GLY A 13 29.59 -35.60 42.58
CA GLY A 13 29.69 -34.70 43.73
C GLY A 13 30.63 -33.55 43.31
N GLY A 14 30.26 -32.28 43.50
CA GLY A 14 31.18 -31.16 43.26
C GLY A 14 30.51 -29.84 42.85
N HIS A 15 30.48 -28.90 43.80
CA HIS A 15 30.32 -27.45 43.59
C HIS A 15 31.42 -26.89 42.68
N LEU A 16 31.14 -25.81 41.94
CA LEU A 16 31.75 -24.47 42.14
C LEU A 16 31.28 -23.44 41.10
N ASP A 17 31.21 -22.20 41.58
CA ASP A 17 30.98 -20.92 40.91
C ASP A 17 31.86 -20.66 39.67
N GLY A 18 31.43 -19.72 38.83
CA GLY A 18 32.38 -19.01 37.96
C GLY A 18 31.77 -18.25 36.79
N SER A 19 31.45 -16.98 37.02
CA SER A 19 31.22 -15.94 36.01
C SER A 19 32.31 -15.84 34.94
N ALA A 20 31.93 -15.57 33.68
CA ALA A 20 32.72 -14.69 32.80
C ALA A 20 31.89 -14.19 31.60
N ARG A 21 31.56 -12.90 31.62
CA ARG A 21 31.21 -12.10 30.44
C ARG A 21 32.48 -11.84 29.63
N ALA A 22 32.44 -12.07 28.32
CA ALA A 22 33.46 -11.57 27.40
C ALA A 22 32.84 -10.45 26.55
N GLY A 23 33.15 -9.21 26.91
CA GLY A 23 32.97 -8.02 26.08
C GLY A 23 34.28 -7.72 25.37
N ILE A 24 34.21 -7.43 24.07
CA ILE A 24 35.35 -6.96 23.27
C ILE A 24 35.22 -5.44 23.19
N ALA A 25 36.20 -4.74 23.77
CA ALA A 25 36.39 -3.30 23.65
C ALA A 25 37.53 -3.03 22.65
N VAL A 26 37.31 -2.09 21.74
CA VAL A 26 38.31 -1.62 20.76
C VAL A 26 38.93 -0.33 21.29
N THR A 27 40.26 -0.31 21.42
CA THR A 27 41.09 0.81 21.85
C THR A 27 41.60 1.62 20.64
N TRP A 28 41.68 2.95 20.78
CA TRP A 28 42.43 3.85 19.91
C TRP A 28 43.67 4.40 20.65
N PRO A 29 44.85 4.51 20.02
CA PRO A 29 45.99 5.20 20.62
C PRO A 29 46.06 6.67 20.23
N ALA A 30 46.53 7.49 21.18
CA ALA A 30 46.87 8.89 21.03
C ALA A 30 48.38 9.08 20.83
N SER A 31 48.75 10.23 20.23
CA SER A 31 49.87 11.14 20.60
C SER A 31 50.79 11.51 19.43
N LEU A 32 50.95 12.83 19.20
CA LEU A 32 52.21 13.49 18.80
C LEU A 32 52.13 15.00 19.14
N VAL A 33 53.25 15.57 19.56
CA VAL A 33 53.41 16.80 20.37
C VAL A 33 54.53 17.69 19.77
N PHE A 34 54.23 19.00 19.58
CA PHE A 34 55.04 20.25 19.70
C PHE A 34 56.28 20.50 18.77
N PRO A 35 56.85 21.76 18.63
CA PRO A 35 56.87 22.95 19.52
C PRO A 35 56.57 24.35 18.86
N GLY A 36 56.21 25.44 19.57
CA GLY A 36 57.04 26.45 20.31
C GLY A 36 57.39 27.66 19.39
N VAL A 37 57.11 28.95 19.69
CA VAL A 37 57.91 29.97 20.45
C VAL A 37 57.07 31.25 20.76
N SER A 38 57.41 31.97 21.86
CA SER A 38 56.84 33.19 22.49
C SER A 38 57.62 34.50 22.12
N PRO A 39 57.64 35.67 22.83
CA PRO A 39 56.66 36.55 23.54
C PRO A 39 56.76 38.08 23.14
N TYR A 40 55.96 38.96 23.79
CA TYR A 40 56.16 40.40 24.17
C TYR A 40 55.09 41.42 23.69
N HIS A 41 54.29 41.97 24.62
CA HIS A 41 54.45 43.36 25.11
C HIS A 41 53.48 43.73 26.27
N ARG A 42 53.87 44.77 27.01
CA ARG A 42 53.43 45.20 28.37
C ARG A 42 52.09 45.98 28.43
N PRO A 43 51.51 46.17 29.63
CA PRO A 43 50.18 46.78 29.84
C PRO A 43 50.22 48.29 30.13
N MET A 44 49.12 49.01 29.83
CA MET A 44 48.79 50.39 30.29
C MET A 44 47.33 50.75 29.90
N PRO A 45 46.71 51.79 30.49
CA PRO A 45 46.11 51.85 31.82
C PRO A 45 44.57 51.94 31.76
N LEU A 46 43.89 51.64 32.88
CA LEU A 46 42.44 51.80 33.01
C LEU A 46 42.03 53.28 33.05
N PRO A 47 41.03 53.73 32.26
CA PRO A 47 40.47 55.06 32.40
C PRO A 47 39.46 55.13 33.56
N SER A 48 39.47 56.30 34.19
CA SER A 48 38.78 56.70 35.41
C SER A 48 37.24 56.64 35.39
N ALA A 49 36.66 56.48 36.59
CA ALA A 49 35.28 56.14 36.90
C ALA A 49 34.20 57.21 36.63
N ARG A 50 34.32 58.04 35.59
CA ARG A 50 33.29 59.06 35.26
C ARG A 50 32.73 59.03 33.83
N ALA A 51 33.22 58.16 32.95
CA ALA A 51 32.65 57.98 31.59
C ALA A 51 31.68 56.77 31.45
N ALA A 52 31.50 55.96 32.50
CA ALA A 52 30.76 54.70 32.45
C ALA A 52 29.24 54.77 32.75
N ARG A 53 28.65 55.97 32.94
CA ARG A 53 27.22 56.12 33.30
C ARG A 53 26.31 56.69 32.21
N VAL A 54 26.84 57.30 31.15
CA VAL A 54 25.99 57.83 30.05
C VAL A 54 25.96 56.86 28.85
N LEU A 55 26.98 56.03 28.65
CA LEU A 55 26.99 55.02 27.58
C LEU A 55 26.23 53.71 27.89
N ARG A 56 25.80 53.50 29.14
CA ARG A 56 25.03 52.30 29.56
C ARG A 56 23.52 52.40 29.31
N ARG A 57 22.98 53.58 29.02
CA ARG A 57 21.55 53.75 28.69
C ARG A 57 21.25 53.80 27.18
N ALA A 58 22.22 54.14 26.34
CA ALA A 58 22.05 54.12 24.88
C ALA A 58 22.26 52.71 24.27
N VAL A 59 23.09 51.86 24.90
CA VAL A 59 23.31 50.48 24.40
C VAL A 59 22.17 49.52 24.81
N LEU A 60 21.42 49.80 25.87
CA LEU A 60 20.31 48.96 26.33
C LEU A 60 19.00 49.18 25.54
N VAL A 61 18.83 50.34 24.88
CA VAL A 61 17.64 50.58 24.02
C VAL A 61 17.86 50.09 22.60
N LEU A 62 19.12 49.97 22.13
CA LEU A 62 19.42 49.43 20.81
C LEU A 62 19.59 47.90 20.77
N THR A 63 19.78 47.23 21.92
CA THR A 63 19.69 45.74 21.99
C THR A 63 18.26 45.21 22.14
N VAL A 64 17.29 46.06 22.49
CA VAL A 64 15.86 45.66 22.58
C VAL A 64 15.11 45.87 21.26
N VAL A 65 15.66 46.61 20.29
CA VAL A 65 15.00 46.85 18.98
C VAL A 65 15.71 46.17 17.79
N LEU A 66 16.91 45.63 17.96
CA LEU A 66 17.62 44.85 16.93
C LEU A 66 17.80 43.35 17.26
N GLY A 67 17.18 42.87 18.34
CA GLY A 67 17.08 41.44 18.68
C GLY A 67 15.86 40.73 18.06
N ALA A 68 15.08 41.40 17.21
CA ALA A 68 13.94 40.83 16.49
C ALA A 68 14.32 40.25 15.10
N GLY A 69 15.61 40.01 14.86
CA GLY A 69 16.13 39.37 13.66
C GLY A 69 16.39 37.89 13.90
N ALA A 70 15.54 37.05 13.31
CA ALA A 70 15.72 35.61 13.14
C ALA A 70 16.08 34.83 14.41
N ALA A 71 15.07 34.61 15.27
CA ALA A 71 14.94 33.24 15.76
C ALA A 71 14.81 32.38 14.50
N SER A 72 15.87 31.65 14.13
CA SER A 72 15.70 30.47 13.31
C SER A 72 14.59 29.70 13.98
N ALA A 73 13.42 29.65 13.35
CA ALA A 73 12.42 28.68 13.71
C ALA A 73 13.14 27.35 13.55
N VAL A 74 13.66 26.82 14.65
CA VAL A 74 13.78 25.39 14.81
C VAL A 74 12.33 24.95 14.61
N SER A 75 12.01 24.54 13.39
CA SER A 75 10.74 23.95 13.07
C SER A 75 10.53 22.92 14.15
N GLY A 76 9.52 23.14 15.00
CA GLY A 76 9.07 22.08 15.88
C GLY A 76 8.83 20.81 15.05
N PRO A 77 8.74 19.63 15.69
CA PRO A 77 8.32 18.44 14.96
C PRO A 77 7.13 18.81 14.04
N PRO A 78 7.17 18.43 12.76
CA PRO A 78 6.17 18.86 11.79
C PRO A 78 4.76 18.65 12.37
N ASP A 79 3.91 19.67 12.25
CA ASP A 79 2.52 19.57 12.68
C ASP A 79 1.79 18.63 11.71
N TRP A 80 1.93 17.33 11.95
CA TRP A 80 1.36 16.28 11.12
C TRP A 80 -0.16 16.41 10.99
N ALA A 81 -0.83 17.05 11.95
CA ALA A 81 -2.26 17.36 11.84
C ALA A 81 -2.52 18.42 10.76
N ALA A 82 -1.63 19.42 10.61
CA ALA A 82 -1.67 20.37 9.52
C ALA A 82 -1.36 19.72 8.16
N ASP A 83 -0.46 18.74 8.11
CA ASP A 83 -0.18 17.98 6.88
C ASP A 83 -1.37 17.12 6.44
N VAL A 84 -2.07 16.48 7.40
CA VAL A 84 -3.33 15.77 7.15
C VAL A 84 -4.40 16.74 6.66
N ASP A 85 -4.55 17.90 7.32
CA ASP A 85 -5.45 18.96 6.91
C ASP A 85 -5.23 19.38 5.44
N ALA A 86 -3.96 19.67 5.09
CA ALA A 86 -3.58 20.07 3.75
C ALA A 86 -3.86 18.96 2.74
N ALA A 87 -3.50 17.71 3.05
CA ALA A 87 -3.75 16.58 2.17
C ALA A 87 -5.23 16.41 1.81
N VAL A 88 -6.12 16.52 2.79
CA VAL A 88 -7.57 16.39 2.55
C VAL A 88 -8.11 17.61 1.80
N ARG A 89 -7.71 18.83 2.18
CA ARG A 89 -8.15 20.06 1.50
C ARG A 89 -7.71 20.08 0.04
N ASP A 90 -6.47 19.70 -0.25
CA ASP A 90 -5.95 19.65 -1.61
C ASP A 90 -6.73 18.62 -2.45
N ALA A 91 -7.06 17.47 -1.87
CA ALA A 91 -7.82 16.44 -2.58
C ALA A 91 -9.27 16.88 -2.86
N VAL A 92 -9.89 17.63 -1.94
CA VAL A 92 -11.22 18.24 -2.15
C VAL A 92 -11.14 19.34 -3.21
N ALA A 93 -10.16 20.24 -3.12
CA ALA A 93 -9.96 21.35 -4.05
C ALA A 93 -9.65 20.86 -5.48
N ALA A 94 -8.90 19.77 -5.61
CA ALA A 94 -8.61 19.12 -6.89
C ALA A 94 -9.79 18.30 -7.45
N GLY A 95 -10.94 18.26 -6.77
CA GLY A 95 -12.11 17.51 -7.22
C GLY A 95 -11.95 15.99 -7.16
N HIS A 96 -10.94 15.48 -6.45
CA HIS A 96 -10.71 14.03 -6.32
C HIS A 96 -11.77 13.34 -5.45
N LEU A 97 -12.43 14.09 -4.57
CA LEU A 97 -13.56 13.65 -3.75
C LEU A 97 -14.35 14.87 -3.25
N PRO A 98 -15.64 14.73 -2.95
CA PRO A 98 -16.41 15.82 -2.33
C PRO A 98 -15.98 16.12 -0.88
N GLY A 99 -15.69 15.09 -0.09
CA GLY A 99 -15.33 15.26 1.32
C GLY A 99 -14.91 13.98 2.03
N ALA A 100 -14.38 14.13 3.24
CA ALA A 100 -13.86 13.02 4.03
C ALA A 100 -14.00 13.26 5.53
N VAL A 101 -13.98 12.17 6.29
CA VAL A 101 -13.71 12.16 7.73
C VAL A 101 -12.43 11.38 7.97
N VAL A 102 -11.49 11.97 8.70
CA VAL A 102 -10.24 11.33 9.12
C VAL A 102 -10.24 11.22 10.63
N LEU A 103 -9.90 10.04 11.14
CA LEU A 103 -9.71 9.77 12.56
C LEU A 103 -8.43 8.98 12.76
N VAL A 104 -7.56 9.45 13.66
CA VAL A 104 -6.35 8.77 14.11
C VAL A 104 -6.45 8.58 15.62
N GLY A 105 -6.25 7.36 16.09
CA GLY A 105 -6.24 7.04 17.51
C GLY A 105 -5.07 6.15 17.90
N GLN A 106 -4.79 6.11 19.19
CA GLN A 106 -3.80 5.24 19.81
C GLN A 106 -4.36 4.73 21.15
N GLY A 107 -4.66 3.43 21.21
CA GLY A 107 -5.46 2.86 22.30
C GLY A 107 -6.78 3.63 22.47
N ASP A 108 -7.05 4.13 23.67
CA ASP A 108 -8.26 4.90 23.96
C ASP A 108 -8.18 6.39 23.59
N ARG A 109 -7.00 6.87 23.18
CA ARG A 109 -6.78 8.29 22.87
C ARG A 109 -7.11 8.57 21.42
N VAL A 110 -7.96 9.56 21.18
CA VAL A 110 -8.15 10.14 19.84
C VAL A 110 -7.09 11.22 19.64
N LEU A 111 -6.16 10.98 18.72
CA LEU A 111 -5.07 11.91 18.39
C LEU A 111 -5.52 12.95 17.37
N TYR A 112 -6.39 12.56 16.44
CA TYR A 112 -6.92 13.44 15.40
C TYR A 112 -8.32 12.99 15.00
N ARG A 113 -9.24 13.94 14.79
CA ARG A 113 -10.60 13.67 14.32
C ARG A 113 -11.19 14.90 13.65
N LYS A 114 -11.42 14.84 12.33
CA LYS A 114 -11.91 16.00 11.58
C LYS A 114 -12.70 15.63 10.34
N ALA A 115 -13.65 16.49 9.97
CA ALA A 115 -14.46 16.39 8.77
C ALA A 115 -14.08 17.48 7.78
N PHE A 116 -14.16 17.18 6.49
CA PHE A 116 -13.75 18.05 5.40
C PHE A 116 -14.72 17.99 4.23
N GLY A 117 -14.90 19.14 3.56
CA GLY A 117 -15.66 19.23 2.33
C GLY A 117 -17.14 18.93 2.53
N LEU A 118 -17.73 18.25 1.56
CA LEU A 118 -19.17 18.04 1.46
C LEU A 118 -19.52 16.55 1.48
N ARG A 119 -20.56 16.18 2.23
CA ARG A 119 -21.13 14.82 2.15
C ARG A 119 -21.95 14.64 0.87
N ALA A 120 -22.49 15.72 0.30
CA ALA A 120 -23.15 15.72 -1.00
C ALA A 120 -22.85 17.03 -1.74
N VAL A 121 -22.53 16.98 -3.03
CA VAL A 121 -22.42 18.15 -3.93
C VAL A 121 -23.68 18.39 -4.78
N THR A 122 -24.53 17.37 -4.93
CA THR A 122 -25.75 17.41 -5.75
C THR A 122 -26.74 16.38 -5.19
N PRO A 123 -28.07 16.60 -5.22
CA PRO A 123 -28.78 17.75 -5.82
C PRO A 123 -28.64 19.06 -5.03
N ARG A 124 -28.16 18.99 -3.79
CA ARG A 124 -27.85 20.14 -2.94
C ARG A 124 -26.51 19.89 -2.25
N GLU A 125 -25.77 20.96 -2.02
CA GLU A 125 -24.57 20.90 -1.18
C GLU A 125 -24.94 20.65 0.29
N GLU A 126 -24.36 19.60 0.85
CA GLU A 126 -24.53 19.23 2.26
C GLU A 126 -23.15 19.14 2.91
N PRO A 127 -22.87 19.91 3.97
CA PRO A 127 -21.56 19.92 4.61
C PRO A 127 -21.24 18.56 5.22
N MET A 128 -19.97 18.15 5.12
CA MET A 128 -19.46 16.97 5.80
C MET A 128 -19.40 17.22 7.31
N THR A 129 -19.85 16.24 8.10
CA THR A 129 -19.71 16.27 9.57
C THR A 129 -19.05 14.99 10.06
N VAL A 130 -18.44 15.03 11.24
CA VAL A 130 -17.73 13.90 11.85
C VAL A 130 -18.63 12.69 12.13
N ASP A 131 -19.94 12.90 12.26
CA ASP A 131 -20.97 11.87 12.44
C ASP A 131 -21.61 11.41 11.11
N THR A 132 -21.03 11.79 9.97
CA THR A 132 -21.49 11.32 8.65
C THR A 132 -21.36 9.79 8.58
N ILE A 133 -22.42 9.15 8.10
CA ILE A 133 -22.48 7.70 7.92
C ILE A 133 -22.09 7.40 6.47
N PHE A 134 -21.07 6.56 6.28
CA PHE A 134 -20.56 6.21 4.96
C PHE A 134 -20.98 4.81 4.57
N ASP A 135 -21.15 4.57 3.27
CA ASP A 135 -21.04 3.22 2.72
C ASP A 135 -19.58 2.77 2.86
N LEU A 136 -19.36 1.76 3.71
CA LEU A 136 -18.02 1.29 4.07
C LEU A 136 -17.41 0.37 3.01
N ALA A 137 -18.17 0.01 1.97
CA ALA A 137 -17.74 -0.87 0.88
C ALA A 137 -17.05 -2.14 1.43
N SER A 138 -15.87 -2.48 0.90
CA SER A 138 -15.13 -3.68 1.29
C SER A 138 -14.63 -3.71 2.73
N LEU A 139 -14.69 -2.61 3.50
CA LEU A 139 -14.46 -2.69 4.95
C LEU A 139 -15.49 -3.61 5.63
N THR A 140 -16.65 -3.85 4.99
CA THR A 140 -17.63 -4.87 5.40
C THR A 140 -16.98 -6.23 5.67
N LYS A 141 -15.97 -6.63 4.89
CA LYS A 141 -15.26 -7.90 5.06
C LYS A 141 -14.67 -8.03 6.46
N VAL A 142 -13.99 -6.99 6.91
CA VAL A 142 -13.23 -6.96 8.16
C VAL A 142 -14.03 -6.43 9.35
N LEU A 143 -15.14 -5.73 9.11
CA LEU A 143 -16.03 -5.19 10.15
C LEU A 143 -17.30 -6.03 10.38
N ALA A 144 -17.62 -6.98 9.51
CA ALA A 144 -18.81 -7.83 9.63
C ALA A 144 -18.47 -9.32 9.45
N THR A 145 -18.08 -9.72 8.25
CA THR A 145 -18.03 -11.15 7.87
C THR A 145 -16.92 -11.90 8.58
N MET A 146 -15.69 -11.40 8.50
CA MET A 146 -14.53 -11.99 9.16
C MET A 146 -14.72 -12.12 10.69
N PRO A 147 -15.07 -11.05 11.44
CA PRO A 147 -15.21 -11.18 12.90
C PRO A 147 -16.36 -12.11 13.29
N VAL A 148 -17.44 -12.18 12.51
CA VAL A 148 -18.52 -13.15 12.77
C VAL A 148 -18.07 -14.59 12.51
N ILE A 149 -17.34 -14.85 11.42
CA ILE A 149 -16.78 -16.19 11.16
C ILE A 149 -15.86 -16.62 12.31
N LEU A 150 -14.98 -15.72 12.78
CA LEU A 150 -14.07 -16.01 13.87
C LEU A 150 -14.79 -16.19 15.21
N ALA A 151 -15.81 -15.40 15.51
CA ALA A 151 -16.62 -15.59 16.72
C ALA A 151 -17.39 -16.91 16.70
N LEU A 152 -17.89 -17.35 15.53
CA LEU A 152 -18.52 -18.66 15.39
C LEU A 152 -17.50 -19.80 15.55
N ALA A 153 -16.25 -19.59 15.16
CA ALA A 153 -15.16 -20.54 15.42
C ALA A 153 -14.83 -20.61 16.91
N ASP A 154 -14.73 -19.47 17.61
CA ASP A 154 -14.55 -19.39 19.06
C ASP A 154 -15.66 -20.13 19.82
N ASP A 155 -16.90 -20.00 19.34
CA ASP A 155 -18.07 -20.69 19.88
C ASP A 155 -18.10 -22.20 19.53
N GLY A 156 -17.11 -22.73 18.80
CA GLY A 156 -17.04 -24.13 18.37
C GLY A 156 -18.08 -24.53 17.32
N ARG A 157 -18.72 -23.55 16.66
CA ARG A 157 -19.83 -23.78 15.71
C ARG A 157 -19.37 -24.02 14.27
N LEU A 158 -18.14 -23.61 13.95
CA LEU A 158 -17.50 -23.90 12.68
C LEU A 158 -16.01 -24.15 12.88
N ASP A 159 -15.38 -24.70 11.85
CA ASP A 159 -13.96 -25.02 11.80
C ASP A 159 -13.35 -24.23 10.64
N LEU A 160 -12.33 -23.41 10.93
CA LEU A 160 -11.69 -22.56 9.93
C LEU A 160 -10.94 -23.38 8.88
N ASP A 161 -10.50 -24.59 9.24
CA ASP A 161 -9.73 -25.47 8.36
C ASP A 161 -10.63 -26.48 7.64
N ALA A 162 -11.94 -26.47 7.90
CA ALA A 162 -12.90 -27.22 7.11
C ALA A 162 -13.18 -26.57 5.74
N PRO A 163 -13.41 -27.37 4.68
CA PRO A 163 -13.78 -26.86 3.37
C PRO A 163 -15.14 -26.15 3.41
N VAL A 164 -15.29 -25.11 2.59
CA VAL A 164 -16.55 -24.36 2.47
C VAL A 164 -17.73 -25.25 2.04
N SER A 165 -17.47 -26.30 1.27
CA SER A 165 -18.48 -27.29 0.84
C SER A 165 -19.08 -28.09 2.00
N ARG A 166 -18.41 -28.18 3.16
CA ARG A 166 -19.00 -28.74 4.39
C ARG A 166 -20.23 -27.95 4.84
N TYR A 167 -20.21 -26.64 4.64
CA TYR A 167 -21.26 -25.73 5.08
C TYR A 167 -22.23 -25.40 3.94
N ILE A 168 -21.78 -25.46 2.70
CA ILE A 168 -22.57 -25.24 1.48
C ILE A 168 -22.48 -26.50 0.60
N PRO A 169 -23.26 -27.57 0.89
CA PRO A 169 -23.21 -28.86 0.20
C PRO A 169 -23.51 -28.79 -1.31
N GLU A 170 -24.08 -27.68 -1.80
CA GLU A 170 -24.25 -27.41 -3.23
C GLU A 170 -22.91 -27.22 -3.95
N LEU A 171 -21.83 -26.91 -3.22
CA LEU A 171 -20.47 -26.89 -3.77
C LEU A 171 -19.90 -28.31 -3.78
N PRO A 172 -19.43 -28.81 -4.94
CA PRO A 172 -18.95 -30.19 -5.06
C PRO A 172 -17.71 -30.39 -4.19
N ALA A 173 -17.81 -31.35 -3.26
CA ALA A 173 -16.74 -31.65 -2.31
C ALA A 173 -15.40 -31.98 -3.02
N SER A 174 -15.44 -32.63 -4.17
CA SER A 174 -14.24 -32.98 -4.94
C SER A 174 -13.46 -31.76 -5.44
N ALA A 175 -14.14 -30.68 -5.85
CA ALA A 175 -13.50 -29.47 -6.36
C ALA A 175 -13.14 -28.47 -5.24
N TYR A 176 -13.95 -28.42 -4.17
CA TYR A 176 -13.81 -27.45 -3.08
C TYR A 176 -13.19 -28.03 -1.80
N ARG A 177 -12.71 -29.28 -1.81
CA ARG A 177 -12.09 -29.96 -0.64
C ARG A 177 -10.98 -29.18 0.03
N GLU A 178 -10.21 -28.42 -0.75
CA GLU A 178 -9.09 -27.62 -0.24
C GLU A 178 -9.48 -26.14 -0.05
N ALA A 179 -10.68 -25.72 -0.46
CA ALA A 179 -11.15 -24.34 -0.29
C ALA A 179 -11.69 -24.13 1.14
N THR A 180 -10.80 -24.07 2.12
CA THR A 180 -11.15 -23.89 3.53
C THR A 180 -11.63 -22.48 3.85
N LEU A 181 -12.39 -22.31 4.94
CA LEU A 181 -12.82 -20.98 5.38
C LEU A 181 -11.61 -20.05 5.65
N ARG A 182 -10.53 -20.59 6.22
CA ARG A 182 -9.25 -19.90 6.41
C ARG A 182 -8.68 -19.42 5.08
N ARG A 183 -8.62 -20.28 4.08
CA ARG A 183 -8.11 -19.93 2.74
C ARG A 183 -8.99 -18.88 2.07
N ILE A 184 -10.30 -18.88 2.30
CA ILE A 184 -11.20 -17.83 1.79
C ILE A 184 -10.93 -16.48 2.49
N LEU A 185 -10.78 -16.47 3.82
CA LEU A 185 -10.41 -15.28 4.59
C LEU A 185 -9.05 -14.69 4.15
N LEU A 186 -8.14 -15.54 3.69
CA LEU A 186 -6.83 -15.16 3.16
C LEU A 186 -6.83 -14.79 1.67
N HIS A 187 -7.96 -14.89 0.97
CA HIS A 187 -8.04 -14.75 -0.49
C HIS A 187 -7.14 -15.72 -1.27
N ALA A 188 -6.92 -16.91 -0.69
CA ALA A 188 -6.07 -17.98 -1.22
C ALA A 188 -6.86 -19.22 -1.63
N ALA A 189 -8.19 -19.16 -1.67
CA ALA A 189 -9.05 -20.31 -2.00
C ALA A 189 -9.30 -20.50 -3.51
N GLY A 190 -8.79 -19.61 -4.37
CA GLY A 190 -9.02 -19.68 -5.82
C GLY A 190 -10.44 -19.29 -6.27
N VAL A 191 -11.30 -18.80 -5.38
CA VAL A 191 -12.68 -18.44 -5.74
C VAL A 191 -12.69 -17.17 -6.62
N PRO A 192 -13.23 -17.22 -7.85
CA PRO A 192 -13.17 -16.09 -8.79
C PRO A 192 -14.09 -14.94 -8.39
N ASN A 193 -13.77 -13.73 -8.84
CA ASN A 193 -14.73 -12.62 -8.80
C ASN A 193 -15.76 -12.78 -9.91
N LEU A 194 -17.03 -12.86 -9.52
CA LEU A 194 -18.11 -12.90 -10.50
C LEU A 194 -18.38 -11.52 -11.11
N PRO A 195 -18.84 -11.46 -12.38
CA PRO A 195 -19.31 -10.22 -12.98
C PRO A 195 -20.52 -9.66 -12.21
N GLU A 196 -20.90 -8.42 -12.50
CA GLU A 196 -22.10 -7.86 -11.89
C GLU A 196 -23.36 -8.65 -12.29
N PRO A 197 -24.26 -8.93 -11.32
CA PRO A 197 -25.58 -9.48 -11.54
C PRO A 197 -26.39 -8.79 -12.62
N ARG A 198 -27.16 -9.57 -13.39
CA ARG A 198 -28.09 -9.02 -14.39
C ARG A 198 -29.40 -8.57 -13.74
N SER A 199 -29.73 -9.06 -12.53
CA SER A 199 -30.98 -8.72 -11.82
C SER A 199 -30.76 -8.50 -10.33
N ARG A 200 -31.68 -7.76 -9.69
CA ARG A 200 -31.62 -7.45 -8.25
C ARG A 200 -32.15 -8.54 -7.32
N THR A 201 -32.68 -9.64 -7.84
CA THR A 201 -33.35 -10.69 -7.04
C THR A 201 -32.48 -11.94 -6.89
N GLU A 202 -31.17 -11.80 -7.09
CA GLU A 202 -30.25 -12.92 -6.99
C GLU A 202 -30.04 -13.26 -5.51
N SER A 203 -30.56 -14.42 -5.09
CA SER A 203 -30.15 -15.03 -3.85
C SER A 203 -28.81 -15.74 -4.04
N ILE A 204 -28.17 -16.13 -2.94
CA ILE A 204 -27.00 -17.01 -3.02
C ILE A 204 -27.30 -18.30 -3.81
N GLY A 205 -28.53 -18.82 -3.72
CA GLY A 205 -28.98 -19.98 -4.50
C GLY A 205 -28.95 -19.72 -6.02
N GLY A 206 -29.23 -18.49 -6.45
CA GLY A 206 -29.10 -18.07 -7.85
C GLY A 206 -27.64 -17.86 -8.29
N LEU A 207 -26.76 -17.45 -7.37
CA LEU A 207 -25.33 -17.28 -7.64
C LEU A 207 -24.56 -18.60 -7.68
N LEU A 208 -24.96 -19.60 -6.89
CA LEU A 208 -24.26 -20.89 -6.81
C LEU A 208 -24.06 -21.55 -8.19
N PRO A 209 -25.06 -21.66 -9.08
CA PRO A 209 -24.85 -22.17 -10.44
C PRO A 209 -23.80 -21.39 -11.25
N VAL A 210 -23.67 -20.07 -11.02
CA VAL A 210 -22.67 -19.24 -11.69
C VAL A 210 -21.27 -19.55 -11.14
N ILE A 211 -21.15 -19.65 -9.81
CA ILE A 211 -19.90 -20.04 -9.12
C ILE A 211 -19.43 -21.43 -9.59
N LEU A 212 -20.36 -22.39 -9.67
CA LEU A 212 -20.09 -23.75 -10.11
C LEU A 212 -19.60 -23.82 -11.56
N ARG A 213 -20.18 -23.02 -12.46
CA ARG A 213 -19.73 -22.93 -13.86
C ARG A 213 -18.38 -22.24 -14.00
N ALA A 214 -18.10 -21.23 -13.18
CA ALA A 214 -16.84 -20.50 -13.21
C ALA A 214 -15.66 -21.38 -12.72
N GLY A 215 -15.90 -22.23 -11.71
CA GLY A 215 -14.85 -23.04 -11.10
C GLY A 215 -13.91 -22.21 -10.22
N LEU A 216 -12.75 -22.77 -9.88
CA LEU A 216 -11.68 -22.06 -9.17
C LEU A 216 -10.64 -21.56 -10.18
N ASP A 217 -10.16 -20.33 -10.02
CA ASP A 217 -9.12 -19.71 -10.86
C ASP A 217 -7.76 -20.43 -10.71
N PHE A 218 -7.50 -20.99 -9.52
CA PHE A 218 -6.30 -21.74 -9.19
C PHE A 218 -6.57 -22.69 -8.02
N ALA A 219 -5.67 -23.64 -7.81
CA ALA A 219 -5.78 -24.60 -6.72
C ALA A 219 -5.70 -23.88 -5.34
N PRO A 220 -6.59 -24.18 -4.38
CA PRO A 220 -6.56 -23.53 -3.08
C PRO A 220 -5.18 -23.64 -2.39
N GLY A 221 -4.65 -22.50 -1.95
CA GLY A 221 -3.35 -22.38 -1.29
C GLY A 221 -2.15 -22.16 -2.23
N THR A 222 -2.33 -22.24 -3.56
CA THR A 222 -1.21 -22.07 -4.51
C THR A 222 -1.06 -20.65 -5.05
N GLY A 223 -1.93 -19.72 -4.66
CA GLY A 223 -1.96 -18.37 -5.20
C GLY A 223 -2.79 -17.40 -4.37
N PHE A 224 -2.88 -16.16 -4.85
CA PHE A 224 -3.64 -15.07 -4.24
C PHE A 224 -4.42 -14.30 -5.30
N THR A 225 -5.73 -14.20 -5.10
CA THR A 225 -6.61 -13.29 -5.85
C THR A 225 -7.62 -12.71 -4.87
N TYR A 226 -7.63 -11.39 -4.74
CA TYR A 226 -8.66 -10.69 -3.96
C TYR A 226 -10.05 -11.05 -4.51
N SER A 227 -10.90 -11.60 -3.66
CA SER A 227 -12.17 -12.23 -4.06
C SER A 227 -13.35 -11.77 -3.20
N ASP A 228 -14.28 -11.06 -3.82
CA ASP A 228 -15.57 -10.70 -3.24
C ASP A 228 -16.47 -11.93 -3.14
N THR A 229 -16.50 -12.79 -4.16
CA THR A 229 -17.30 -14.02 -4.17
C THR A 229 -16.95 -14.94 -3.01
N GLY A 230 -15.65 -15.05 -2.66
CA GLY A 230 -15.23 -15.79 -1.47
C GLY A 230 -15.90 -15.28 -0.20
N PHE A 231 -15.93 -13.95 0.00
CA PHE A 231 -16.61 -13.35 1.15
C PHE A 231 -18.14 -13.46 1.08
N ILE A 232 -18.73 -13.45 -0.11
CA ILE A 232 -20.17 -13.77 -0.29
C ILE A 232 -20.47 -15.19 0.21
N LEU A 233 -19.63 -16.18 -0.13
CA LEU A 233 -19.75 -17.54 0.40
C LEU A 233 -19.62 -17.58 1.92
N LEU A 234 -18.69 -16.82 2.51
CA LEU A 234 -18.58 -16.71 3.98
C LEU A 234 -19.85 -16.13 4.62
N GLY A 235 -20.48 -15.14 3.98
CA GLY A 235 -21.78 -14.62 4.43
C GLY A 235 -22.87 -15.71 4.45
N GLU A 236 -22.86 -16.62 3.47
CA GLU A 236 -23.77 -17.76 3.45
C GLU A 236 -23.42 -18.82 4.52
N VAL A 237 -22.13 -19.06 4.78
CA VAL A 237 -21.69 -19.90 5.90
C VAL A 237 -22.23 -19.36 7.22
N VAL A 238 -22.13 -18.04 7.45
CA VAL A 238 -22.73 -17.40 8.64
C VAL A 238 -24.22 -17.71 8.71
N ARG A 239 -24.97 -17.55 7.61
CA ARG A 239 -26.41 -17.80 7.59
C ARG A 239 -26.75 -19.25 7.95
N ARG A 240 -26.06 -20.22 7.36
CA ARG A 240 -26.32 -21.65 7.58
C ARG A 240 -25.91 -22.12 8.96
N VAL A 241 -24.74 -21.70 9.44
CA VAL A 241 -24.22 -22.10 10.76
C VAL A 241 -25.02 -21.44 11.87
N SER A 242 -25.37 -20.15 11.73
CA SER A 242 -26.04 -19.38 12.77
C SER A 242 -27.57 -19.52 12.78
N GLY A 243 -28.17 -19.86 11.64
CA GLY A 243 -29.62 -19.79 11.41
C GLY A 243 -30.14 -18.36 11.21
N ARG A 244 -29.27 -17.35 11.13
CA ARG A 244 -29.62 -15.92 11.04
C ARG A 244 -28.79 -15.21 9.96
N PRO A 245 -29.32 -14.18 9.30
CA PRO A 245 -28.56 -13.43 8.30
C PRO A 245 -27.39 -12.65 8.94
N LEU A 246 -26.37 -12.37 8.13
CA LEU A 246 -25.11 -11.75 8.58
C LEU A 246 -25.32 -10.43 9.33
N ASP A 247 -26.23 -9.58 8.86
CA ASP A 247 -26.56 -8.29 9.45
C ASP A 247 -27.04 -8.43 10.91
N GLN A 248 -27.90 -9.43 11.18
CA GLN A 248 -28.40 -9.69 12.53
C GLN A 248 -27.31 -10.24 13.44
N VAL A 249 -26.48 -11.16 12.96
CA VAL A 249 -25.40 -11.74 13.77
C VAL A 249 -24.33 -10.70 14.09
N ALA A 250 -23.90 -9.91 13.09
CA ALA A 250 -22.91 -8.85 13.28
C ALA A 250 -23.42 -7.76 14.23
N ARG A 251 -24.69 -7.35 14.08
CA ARG A 251 -25.32 -6.37 14.97
C ARG A 251 -25.37 -6.82 16.42
N TRP A 252 -25.90 -8.01 16.68
CA TRP A 252 -26.05 -8.53 18.04
C TRP A 252 -24.71 -8.87 18.70
N ARG A 253 -23.76 -9.45 17.94
CA ARG A 253 -22.48 -9.91 18.49
C ARG A 253 -21.49 -8.77 18.68
N PHE A 254 -21.48 -7.78 17.80
CA PHE A 254 -20.48 -6.71 17.79
C PHE A 254 -21.08 -5.31 17.93
N TYR A 255 -22.01 -4.89 17.07
CA TYR A 255 -22.34 -3.46 16.97
C TYR A 255 -23.09 -2.92 18.19
N GLU A 256 -24.17 -3.57 18.60
CA GLU A 256 -24.92 -3.18 19.80
C GLU A 256 -24.06 -3.19 21.07
N PRO A 257 -23.34 -4.28 21.39
CA PRO A 257 -22.53 -4.33 22.60
C PRO A 257 -21.29 -3.41 22.59
N LEU A 258 -20.69 -3.12 21.43
CA LEU A 258 -19.64 -2.10 21.31
C LEU A 258 -20.19 -0.66 21.35
N GLY A 259 -21.51 -0.50 21.31
CA GLY A 259 -22.17 0.80 21.20
C GLY A 259 -21.93 1.47 19.85
N MET A 260 -21.69 0.70 18.79
CA MET A 260 -21.65 1.15 17.41
C MET A 260 -23.08 1.40 16.89
N THR A 261 -23.73 2.40 17.49
CA THR A 261 -25.17 2.67 17.38
C THR A 261 -25.61 3.13 15.99
N HIS A 262 -24.66 3.48 15.11
CA HIS A 262 -24.89 3.97 13.77
C HIS A 262 -24.21 3.12 12.70
N THR A 263 -23.94 1.86 13.05
CA THR A 263 -23.35 0.87 12.14
C THR A 263 -24.32 -0.25 11.83
N GLY A 264 -24.48 -0.57 10.56
CA GLY A 264 -25.36 -1.65 10.11
C GLY A 264 -25.52 -1.73 8.61
N PHE A 265 -26.09 -2.84 8.14
CA PHE A 265 -26.55 -3.00 6.76
C PHE A 265 -27.92 -2.34 6.59
N ASN A 266 -28.26 -1.94 5.36
CA ASN A 266 -29.56 -1.34 5.02
C ASN A 266 -30.01 -0.28 6.05
N PRO A 267 -29.21 0.80 6.22
CA PRO A 267 -29.43 1.79 7.28
C PRO A 267 -30.86 2.33 7.23
N PRO A 268 -31.52 2.49 8.41
CA PRO A 268 -32.92 2.92 8.47
C PRO A 268 -33.10 4.33 7.90
N LEU A 269 -34.32 4.65 7.46
CA LEU A 269 -34.66 5.96 6.89
C LEU A 269 -34.33 7.12 7.85
N ALA A 270 -34.37 6.91 9.16
CA ALA A 270 -33.97 7.92 10.15
C ALA A 270 -32.49 8.35 10.04
N TRP A 271 -31.62 7.51 9.45
CA TRP A 271 -30.20 7.84 9.25
C TRP A 271 -29.96 8.61 7.95
N ARG A 272 -30.95 8.65 7.04
CA ARG A 272 -30.82 9.09 5.66
C ARG A 272 -30.16 10.46 5.51
N SER A 273 -30.50 11.42 6.37
CA SER A 273 -29.93 12.78 6.38
C SER A 273 -28.45 12.82 6.75
N ARG A 274 -27.95 11.84 7.52
CA ARG A 274 -26.53 11.72 7.89
C ARG A 274 -25.73 10.85 6.94
N VAL A 275 -26.37 10.03 6.10
CA VAL A 275 -25.68 9.16 5.15
C VAL A 275 -25.12 9.96 3.97
N ALA A 276 -23.84 9.79 3.65
CA ALA A 276 -23.26 10.34 2.44
C ALA A 276 -23.74 9.58 1.18
N PRO A 277 -24.25 10.25 0.13
CA PRO A 277 -24.53 9.60 -1.15
C PRO A 277 -23.26 9.07 -1.82
N THR A 278 -23.43 8.07 -2.68
CA THR A 278 -22.32 7.47 -3.44
C THR A 278 -22.39 7.76 -4.93
N ILE A 279 -23.43 7.38 -5.67
CA ILE A 279 -23.47 7.62 -7.13
C ILE A 279 -24.89 7.87 -7.60
N GLN A 280 -25.04 8.66 -8.67
CA GLN A 280 -26.32 8.83 -9.35
C GLN A 280 -26.73 7.53 -10.06
N ALA A 281 -27.66 6.77 -9.46
CA ALA A 281 -28.15 5.53 -10.05
C ALA A 281 -29.11 5.77 -11.23
N THR A 282 -29.91 6.82 -11.16
CA THR A 282 -30.79 7.28 -12.23
C THR A 282 -30.88 8.80 -12.17
N ARG A 283 -31.32 9.45 -13.25
CA ARG A 283 -31.40 10.93 -13.31
C ARG A 283 -32.09 11.50 -12.06
N GLY A 284 -31.36 12.29 -11.28
CA GLY A 284 -31.82 12.92 -10.05
C GLY A 284 -31.88 12.04 -8.80
N ARG A 285 -31.62 10.72 -8.88
CA ARG A 285 -31.64 9.80 -7.73
C ARG A 285 -30.25 9.22 -7.46
N PHE A 286 -29.73 9.54 -6.27
CA PHE A 286 -28.44 9.07 -5.79
C PHE A 286 -28.63 7.88 -4.85
N LEU A 287 -27.75 6.89 -4.98
CA LEU A 287 -27.60 5.85 -3.97
C LEU A 287 -27.14 6.50 -2.68
N ARG A 288 -27.97 6.41 -1.66
CA ARG A 288 -27.68 6.96 -0.34
C ARG A 288 -28.50 6.09 0.62
N GLY A 289 -27.85 5.44 1.57
CA GLY A 289 -28.47 4.35 2.36
C GLY A 289 -28.70 3.04 1.58
N ASP A 290 -28.59 3.05 0.25
CA ASP A 290 -28.45 1.87 -0.59
C ASP A 290 -26.97 1.59 -0.83
N VAL A 291 -26.53 0.33 -0.69
CA VAL A 291 -25.13 -0.06 -0.92
C VAL A 291 -24.70 0.24 -2.36
N HIS A 292 -23.46 0.69 -2.53
CA HIS A 292 -22.84 1.06 -3.80
C HIS A 292 -22.47 -0.14 -4.67
N ASP A 293 -22.07 -1.26 -4.05
CA ASP A 293 -21.73 -2.49 -4.77
C ASP A 293 -22.99 -3.13 -5.40
N GLY A 294 -22.95 -3.38 -6.71
CA GLY A 294 -24.08 -3.95 -7.45
C GLY A 294 -24.45 -5.37 -7.03
N ARG A 295 -23.46 -6.18 -6.65
CA ARG A 295 -23.67 -7.56 -6.20
C ARG A 295 -24.34 -7.59 -4.83
N ALA A 296 -23.89 -6.75 -3.90
CA ALA A 296 -24.51 -6.61 -2.59
C ALA A 296 -25.96 -6.13 -2.72
N ARG A 297 -26.26 -5.16 -3.60
CA ARG A 297 -27.64 -4.75 -3.88
C ARG A 297 -28.49 -5.90 -4.43
N ALA A 298 -27.93 -6.72 -5.32
CA ALA A 298 -28.64 -7.88 -5.88
C ALA A 298 -28.96 -8.95 -4.83
N LEU A 299 -28.16 -9.01 -3.75
CA LEU A 299 -28.38 -9.87 -2.59
C LEU A 299 -29.23 -9.20 -1.49
N GLY A 300 -29.98 -8.14 -1.81
CA GLY A 300 -30.84 -7.44 -0.85
C GLY A 300 -30.09 -6.52 0.12
N GLY A 301 -28.85 -6.13 -0.21
CA GLY A 301 -28.03 -5.19 0.57
C GLY A 301 -27.22 -5.82 1.71
N VAL A 302 -27.42 -7.11 1.99
CA VAL A 302 -26.67 -7.85 3.02
C VAL A 302 -25.81 -8.91 2.35
N ALA A 303 -24.52 -8.59 2.15
CA ALA A 303 -23.56 -9.51 1.55
C ALA A 303 -22.25 -9.52 2.34
N GLY A 304 -21.52 -10.63 2.27
CA GLY A 304 -20.31 -10.79 3.06
C GLY A 304 -19.13 -9.91 2.61
N HIS A 305 -19.18 -9.37 1.39
CA HIS A 305 -18.10 -8.57 0.81
C HIS A 305 -18.32 -7.05 0.92
N ALA A 306 -19.59 -6.59 0.98
CA ALA A 306 -20.01 -5.19 0.98
C ALA A 306 -21.44 -5.04 1.54
N GLY A 307 -21.85 -3.82 1.92
CA GLY A 307 -23.21 -3.52 2.42
C GLY A 307 -23.26 -2.83 3.78
N LEU A 308 -22.14 -2.80 4.50
CA LEU A 308 -22.09 -2.15 5.80
C LEU A 308 -21.99 -0.62 5.68
N PHE A 309 -22.74 0.07 6.52
CA PHE A 309 -22.66 1.51 6.71
C PHE A 309 -22.18 1.85 8.12
N GLY A 310 -21.47 2.97 8.29
CA GLY A 310 -21.09 3.46 9.62
C GLY A 310 -20.30 4.77 9.62
N PRO A 311 -20.26 5.49 10.77
CA PRO A 311 -19.39 6.65 10.97
C PRO A 311 -18.00 6.24 11.49
N ALA A 312 -17.04 7.16 11.43
CA ALA A 312 -15.65 6.91 11.84
C ALA A 312 -15.51 6.53 13.32
N ASP A 313 -16.35 7.11 14.20
CA ASP A 313 -16.30 6.83 15.65
C ASP A 313 -16.71 5.41 16.00
N ASP A 314 -17.68 4.85 15.29
CA ASP A 314 -18.10 3.46 15.50
C ASP A 314 -16.98 2.51 15.06
N VAL A 315 -16.38 2.78 13.89
CA VAL A 315 -15.23 2.03 13.38
C VAL A 315 -14.06 2.09 14.36
N ALA A 316 -13.80 3.24 14.98
CA ALA A 316 -12.74 3.41 15.98
C ALA A 316 -12.94 2.50 17.22
N ARG A 317 -14.19 2.28 17.66
CA ARG A 317 -14.48 1.33 18.76
C ARG A 317 -14.15 -0.11 18.37
N PHE A 318 -14.45 -0.48 17.13
CA PHE A 318 -14.09 -1.80 16.61
C PHE A 318 -12.57 -1.99 16.52
N CYS A 319 -11.83 -0.98 16.02
CA CYS A 319 -10.36 -0.99 16.02
C CYS A 319 -9.80 -1.16 17.43
N ARG A 320 -10.30 -0.40 18.42
CA ARG A 320 -9.91 -0.52 19.83
C ARG A 320 -10.15 -1.92 20.38
N MET A 321 -11.30 -2.51 20.09
CA MET A 321 -11.62 -3.88 20.52
C MET A 321 -10.61 -4.90 20.00
N LEU A 322 -10.20 -4.78 18.73
CA LEU A 322 -9.19 -5.68 18.16
C LEU A 322 -7.80 -5.43 18.72
N LEU A 323 -7.40 -4.16 18.88
CA LEU A 323 -6.08 -3.78 19.39
C LEU A 323 -5.91 -4.15 20.88
N ASP A 324 -7.00 -4.22 21.64
CA ASP A 324 -7.04 -4.72 23.03
C ASP A 324 -7.32 -6.23 23.10
N GLY A 325 -6.84 -7.00 22.12
CA GLY A 325 -6.86 -8.47 22.15
C GLY A 325 -8.27 -9.08 22.18
N GLY A 326 -9.26 -8.39 21.60
CA GLY A 326 -10.65 -8.84 21.52
C GLY A 326 -11.51 -8.41 22.70
N ILE A 327 -11.03 -7.47 23.52
CA ILE A 327 -11.73 -6.94 24.69
C ILE A 327 -12.12 -5.48 24.42
N PHE A 328 -13.30 -5.07 24.88
CA PHE A 328 -13.66 -3.66 24.93
C PHE A 328 -14.58 -3.41 26.12
N ALA A 329 -14.27 -2.37 26.90
CA ALA A 329 -15.02 -2.00 28.11
C ALA A 329 -15.28 -3.20 29.05
N GLY A 330 -14.25 -4.04 29.27
CA GLY A 330 -14.32 -5.21 30.14
C GLY A 330 -15.06 -6.42 29.57
N ARG A 331 -15.63 -6.34 28.36
CA ARG A 331 -16.30 -7.46 27.68
C ARG A 331 -15.39 -8.09 26.63
N ARG A 332 -15.33 -9.42 26.60
CA ARG A 332 -14.66 -10.19 25.55
C ARG A 332 -15.60 -10.43 24.36
N TYR A 333 -15.12 -10.13 23.16
CA TYR A 333 -15.82 -10.32 21.88
C TYR A 333 -15.21 -11.46 21.07
N LEU A 334 -13.89 -11.59 21.14
CA LEU A 334 -13.09 -12.65 20.53
C LEU A 334 -12.07 -13.17 21.55
N ALA A 335 -11.69 -14.44 21.46
CA ALA A 335 -10.59 -14.97 22.24
C ALA A 335 -9.28 -14.27 21.85
N GLY A 336 -8.37 -14.07 22.82
CA GLY A 336 -7.08 -13.44 22.55
C GLY A 336 -6.25 -14.22 21.53
N SER A 337 -6.29 -15.56 21.59
CA SER A 337 -5.68 -16.45 20.60
C SER A 337 -6.27 -16.29 19.20
N THR A 338 -7.55 -15.95 19.11
CA THR A 338 -8.25 -15.73 17.83
C THR A 338 -7.88 -14.40 17.22
N VAL A 339 -7.72 -13.35 18.04
CA VAL A 339 -7.16 -12.07 17.57
C VAL A 339 -5.70 -12.23 17.14
N GLN A 340 -4.88 -12.97 17.89
CA GLN A 340 -3.52 -13.29 17.48
C GLN A 340 -3.48 -14.04 16.14
N THR A 341 -4.33 -15.06 15.97
CA THR A 341 -4.44 -15.80 14.71
C THR A 341 -4.95 -14.93 13.56
N MET A 342 -5.90 -14.04 13.83
CA MET A 342 -6.45 -13.09 12.85
C MET A 342 -5.38 -12.15 12.30
N LEU A 343 -4.48 -11.69 13.16
CA LEU A 343 -3.43 -10.71 12.85
C LEU A 343 -2.07 -11.36 12.55
N ALA A 344 -1.98 -12.70 12.56
CA ALA A 344 -0.75 -13.40 12.20
C ALA A 344 -0.47 -13.28 10.70
N PRO A 345 0.79 -13.05 10.30
CA PRO A 345 1.16 -12.96 8.89
C PRO A 345 1.14 -14.34 8.22
N HIS A 346 0.47 -14.42 7.07
CA HIS A 346 0.44 -15.58 6.19
C HIS A 346 0.91 -15.16 4.80
N LEU A 347 1.91 -15.87 4.27
CA LEU A 347 2.34 -15.73 2.88
C LEU A 347 1.34 -16.43 1.96
N VAL A 348 0.79 -15.68 1.00
CA VAL A 348 -0.17 -16.17 -0.01
C VAL A 348 0.25 -15.66 -1.38
N GLY A 349 0.88 -16.53 -2.17
CA GLY A 349 1.61 -16.11 -3.36
C GLY A 349 2.72 -15.12 -2.99
N GLU A 350 2.72 -13.93 -3.60
CA GLU A 350 3.66 -12.84 -3.30
C GLU A 350 3.12 -11.85 -2.24
N ALA A 351 1.90 -12.05 -1.73
CA ALA A 351 1.28 -11.15 -0.76
C ALA A 351 1.41 -11.70 0.67
N THR A 352 1.52 -10.81 1.66
CA THR A 352 1.38 -11.16 3.08
C THR A 352 0.03 -10.67 3.61
N ARG A 353 -0.73 -11.53 4.28
CA ARG A 353 -2.07 -11.23 4.80
C ARG A 353 -2.32 -11.80 6.19
N GLY A 354 -3.24 -11.18 6.91
CA GLY A 354 -3.94 -11.79 8.04
C GLY A 354 -5.29 -12.34 7.60
N LEU A 355 -6.05 -12.93 8.52
CA LEU A 355 -7.41 -13.40 8.20
C LEU A 355 -8.31 -12.19 7.91
N GLY A 356 -8.69 -12.02 6.64
CA GLY A 356 -9.41 -10.86 6.12
C GLY A 356 -8.55 -9.60 5.94
N TRP A 357 -7.50 -9.42 6.74
CA TRP A 357 -6.65 -8.23 6.72
C TRP A 357 -5.55 -8.27 5.66
N ASP A 358 -5.24 -7.12 5.10
CA ASP A 358 -4.08 -6.91 4.23
C ASP A 358 -2.89 -6.45 5.08
N MET A 359 -1.68 -6.88 4.74
CA MET A 359 -0.45 -6.46 5.41
C MET A 359 0.57 -5.97 4.39
N ALA A 360 0.82 -6.78 3.36
CA ALA A 360 1.72 -6.46 2.27
C ALA A 360 1.25 -7.14 0.97
N SER A 361 0.13 -6.69 0.43
CA SER A 361 -0.27 -6.99 -0.95
C SER A 361 -0.09 -5.76 -1.86
N PRO A 362 -0.20 -5.90 -3.20
CA PRO A 362 -0.21 -4.75 -4.10
C PRO A 362 -1.27 -3.68 -3.77
N TYR A 363 -2.35 -4.04 -3.06
CA TYR A 363 -3.41 -3.11 -2.64
C TYR A 363 -3.05 -2.30 -1.39
N SER A 364 -2.07 -2.76 -0.59
CA SER A 364 -1.68 -2.14 0.68
C SER A 364 -0.86 -0.86 0.51
N GLY A 365 -0.17 -0.70 -0.63
CA GLY A 365 0.87 0.30 -0.84
C GLY A 365 0.47 1.77 -0.69
N THR A 366 -0.84 2.08 -0.71
CA THR A 366 -1.32 3.44 -0.47
C THR A 366 -1.33 3.85 1.02
N LEU A 367 -1.20 2.90 1.94
CA LEU A 367 -1.20 3.11 3.39
C LEU A 367 -0.06 2.34 4.07
N GLY A 368 0.07 1.04 3.80
CA GLY A 368 0.93 0.12 4.54
C GLY A 368 2.41 0.48 4.52
N SER A 369 2.91 1.11 3.45
CA SER A 369 4.31 1.53 3.34
C SER A 369 4.75 2.60 4.35
N PHE A 370 3.80 3.23 5.05
CA PHE A 370 4.08 4.26 6.06
C PHE A 370 3.87 3.77 7.49
N PHE A 371 3.61 2.47 7.67
CA PHE A 371 3.38 1.85 8.97
C PHE A 371 4.42 0.74 9.21
N PRO A 372 4.71 0.39 10.48
CA PRO A 372 5.66 -0.67 10.81
C PRO A 372 5.26 -2.03 10.20
N THR A 373 6.26 -2.87 9.96
CA THR A 373 6.04 -4.28 9.58
C THR A 373 5.16 -4.97 10.63
N GLY A 374 4.11 -5.67 10.17
CA GLY A 374 3.11 -6.29 11.04
C GLY A 374 1.86 -5.44 11.26
N SER A 375 1.85 -4.19 10.78
CA SER A 375 0.63 -3.42 10.62
C SER A 375 -0.31 -4.04 9.59
N VAL A 376 -1.61 -3.84 9.80
CA VAL A 376 -2.67 -4.48 9.02
C VAL A 376 -3.72 -3.46 8.58
N GLY A 377 -4.43 -3.71 7.50
CA GLY A 377 -5.58 -2.89 7.17
C GLY A 377 -6.41 -3.40 6.00
N HIS A 378 -7.36 -2.57 5.58
CA HIS A 378 -8.23 -2.85 4.46
C HIS A 378 -8.71 -1.54 3.84
N THR A 379 -8.98 -1.56 2.54
CA THR A 379 -9.55 -0.42 1.82
C THR A 379 -10.92 -0.74 1.24
N GLY A 380 -11.72 0.28 0.96
CA GLY A 380 -13.03 0.17 0.34
C GLY A 380 -13.14 0.96 -0.96
N TYR A 381 -14.00 0.48 -1.85
CA TYR A 381 -14.19 1.07 -3.18
C TYR A 381 -14.70 2.50 -3.12
N THR A 382 -15.53 2.86 -2.14
CA THR A 382 -16.05 4.22 -1.90
C THR A 382 -14.97 5.20 -1.44
N GLY A 383 -13.73 4.75 -1.29
CA GLY A 383 -12.57 5.53 -0.87
C GLY A 383 -12.22 5.36 0.60
N THR A 384 -12.98 4.55 1.33
CA THR A 384 -12.78 4.26 2.75
C THR A 384 -11.50 3.43 2.99
N ALA A 385 -10.90 3.56 4.17
CA ALA A 385 -9.75 2.77 4.58
C ALA A 385 -9.65 2.69 6.11
N ILE A 386 -9.13 1.56 6.59
CA ILE A 386 -8.67 1.36 7.97
C ILE A 386 -7.27 0.79 7.90
N TRP A 387 -6.35 1.32 8.71
CA TRP A 387 -5.02 0.75 8.92
C TRP A 387 -4.68 0.78 10.40
N MET A 388 -4.10 -0.28 10.93
CA MET A 388 -3.85 -0.49 12.36
C MET A 388 -2.45 -1.03 12.57
N ASP A 389 -1.78 -0.56 13.61
CA ASP A 389 -0.50 -1.08 14.10
C ASP A 389 -0.71 -1.70 15.50
N PRO A 390 -0.80 -3.04 15.60
CA PRO A 390 -1.03 -3.71 16.88
C PRO A 390 0.00 -3.39 17.97
N PRO A 391 1.33 -3.37 17.71
CA PRO A 391 2.33 -3.09 18.75
C PRO A 391 2.17 -1.72 19.42
N SER A 392 1.89 -0.66 18.65
CA SER A 392 1.69 0.68 19.21
C SER A 392 0.26 0.99 19.64
N GLY A 393 -0.70 0.12 19.29
CA GLY A 393 -2.14 0.38 19.47
C GLY A 393 -2.68 1.49 18.57
N THR A 394 -1.98 1.85 17.49
CA THR A 394 -2.36 2.95 16.59
C THR A 394 -3.38 2.47 15.55
N TYR A 395 -4.33 3.33 15.20
CA TYR A 395 -5.24 3.10 14.09
C TYR A 395 -5.57 4.40 13.34
N LEU A 396 -5.60 4.29 12.01
CA LEU A 396 -6.00 5.33 11.06
C LEU A 396 -7.28 4.89 10.36
N ILE A 397 -8.28 5.77 10.36
CA ILE A 397 -9.55 5.61 9.66
C ILE A 397 -9.71 6.81 8.73
N LEU A 398 -9.91 6.53 7.44
CA LEU A 398 -10.22 7.52 6.41
C LEU A 398 -11.52 7.10 5.74
N LEU A 399 -12.61 7.83 5.96
CA LEU A 399 -13.90 7.57 5.32
C LEU A 399 -14.22 8.69 4.33
N THR A 400 -14.59 8.35 3.11
CA THR A 400 -14.84 9.33 2.05
C THR A 400 -16.06 8.95 1.22
N ASN A 401 -16.59 9.92 0.48
CA ASN A 401 -17.61 9.72 -0.55
C ASN A 401 -17.02 9.92 -1.95
N ARG A 402 -15.79 9.42 -2.22
CA ARG A 402 -15.03 9.75 -3.45
C ARG A 402 -15.79 9.49 -4.76
N VAL A 403 -16.71 8.52 -4.73
CA VAL A 403 -17.48 8.10 -5.90
C VAL A 403 -18.65 9.04 -6.19
N HIS A 404 -18.99 9.95 -5.27
CA HIS A 404 -20.06 10.92 -5.47
C HIS A 404 -19.57 12.11 -6.30
N PRO A 405 -20.35 12.58 -7.30
CA PRO A 405 -21.66 12.08 -7.73
C PRO A 405 -21.65 11.02 -8.85
N TYR A 406 -20.54 10.86 -9.58
CA TYR A 406 -20.52 10.15 -10.88
C TYR A 406 -19.42 9.08 -11.01
N GLY A 407 -18.79 8.67 -9.90
CA GLY A 407 -17.85 7.55 -9.83
C GLY A 407 -16.37 7.87 -10.14
N GLN A 408 -16.03 9.14 -10.44
CA GLN A 408 -14.75 9.51 -11.05
C GLN A 408 -13.60 9.89 -10.08
N GLY A 409 -13.84 9.94 -8.77
CA GLY A 409 -12.86 10.47 -7.80
C GLY A 409 -11.59 9.61 -7.61
N GLN A 410 -10.47 10.24 -7.26
CA GLN A 410 -9.18 9.59 -6.99
C GLN A 410 -8.87 9.53 -5.49
N ILE A 411 -8.31 8.43 -5.00
CA ILE A 411 -8.07 8.24 -3.55
C ILE A 411 -6.64 7.88 -3.16
N ALA A 412 -5.86 7.34 -4.10
CA ALA A 412 -4.52 6.82 -3.80
C ALA A 412 -3.57 7.90 -3.27
N GLY A 413 -3.58 9.09 -3.89
CA GLY A 413 -2.75 10.23 -3.45
C GLY A 413 -3.13 10.72 -2.05
N LEU A 414 -4.43 10.84 -1.74
CA LEU A 414 -4.90 11.23 -0.41
C LEU A 414 -4.47 10.22 0.66
N ARG A 415 -4.69 8.92 0.40
CA ARG A 415 -4.29 7.84 1.32
C ARG A 415 -2.79 7.91 1.62
N ARG A 416 -1.94 8.05 0.60
CA ARG A 416 -0.48 8.15 0.79
C ARG A 416 -0.09 9.35 1.63
N ARG A 417 -0.62 10.54 1.34
CA ARG A 417 -0.26 11.77 2.08
C ARG A 417 -0.72 11.71 3.54
N VAL A 418 -1.94 11.23 3.81
CA VAL A 418 -2.44 11.05 5.18
C VAL A 418 -1.62 9.99 5.92
N ALA A 419 -1.36 8.84 5.28
CA ALA A 419 -0.56 7.78 5.87
C ALA A 419 0.89 8.21 6.14
N ALA A 420 1.51 8.95 5.22
CA ALA A 420 2.86 9.49 5.39
C ALA A 420 2.96 10.46 6.55
N ALA A 421 2.02 11.41 6.67
CA ALA A 421 1.99 12.36 7.77
C ALA A 421 1.86 11.65 9.13
N VAL A 422 0.90 10.72 9.24
CA VAL A 422 0.69 9.92 10.46
C VAL A 422 1.90 9.04 10.76
N GLY A 423 2.43 8.36 9.73
CA GLY A 423 3.53 7.42 9.87
C GLY A 423 4.84 8.09 10.30
N ALA A 424 5.18 9.23 9.70
CA ALA A 424 6.34 10.02 10.08
C ALA A 424 6.24 10.50 11.53
N ALA A 425 5.05 10.97 11.95
CA ALA A 425 4.83 11.49 13.29
C ALA A 425 4.88 10.41 14.38
N LEU A 426 4.35 9.21 14.11
CA LEU A 426 4.17 8.17 15.12
C LEU A 426 5.26 7.08 15.09
N PHE A 427 5.96 6.91 13.96
CA PHE A 427 6.91 5.81 13.76
C PHE A 427 8.30 6.25 13.23
N GLY A 428 8.47 7.51 12.81
CA GLY A 428 9.70 8.01 12.17
C GLY A 428 10.96 8.08 13.05
N GLY A 429 10.96 7.42 14.22
CA GLY A 429 12.06 7.45 15.20
C GLY A 429 12.78 6.10 15.44
N GLY A 430 12.57 5.08 14.61
CA GLY A 430 13.17 3.74 14.79
C GLY A 430 13.98 3.25 13.59
N GLU A 431 15.17 2.68 13.85
CA GLU A 431 16.03 1.99 12.87
C GLU A 431 15.30 0.80 12.22
N PRO A 432 15.33 0.61 10.89
CA PRO A 432 14.72 -0.53 10.21
C PRO A 432 15.45 -1.85 10.53
N GLY A 433 14.75 -2.82 11.12
CA GLY A 433 15.25 -4.17 11.36
C GLY A 433 15.52 -4.95 10.06
N ALA A 434 16.69 -5.58 9.98
CA ALA A 434 17.18 -6.34 8.83
C ALA A 434 16.32 -7.59 8.54
N VAL A 435 15.93 -7.75 7.27
CA VAL A 435 15.26 -8.96 6.76
C VAL A 435 16.32 -9.98 6.33
N VAL A 436 16.29 -11.18 6.93
CA VAL A 436 17.08 -12.35 6.53
C VAL A 436 16.28 -13.14 5.50
N THR A 437 16.79 -13.27 4.27
CA THR A 437 16.24 -14.17 3.25
C THR A 437 17.12 -15.41 3.10
N THR A 438 16.57 -16.60 3.40
CA THR A 438 17.14 -17.88 2.96
C THR A 438 16.39 -18.37 1.73
N ALA A 439 17.08 -18.47 0.60
CA ALA A 439 16.58 -19.03 -0.65
C ALA A 439 16.69 -20.56 -0.67
N SER A 440 15.75 -21.24 -1.33
CA SER A 440 15.92 -22.61 -1.80
C SER A 440 15.16 -22.78 -3.11
N ALA A 441 15.76 -23.57 -4.00
CA ALA A 441 15.58 -23.58 -5.43
C ALA A 441 14.64 -24.68 -5.96
N ASP A 442 14.42 -24.60 -7.27
CA ASP A 442 14.06 -25.65 -8.22
C ASP A 442 12.59 -25.91 -8.53
N GLY A 443 12.28 -25.98 -9.83
CA GLY A 443 11.05 -26.61 -10.34
C GLY A 443 10.49 -26.04 -11.64
N SER A 444 11.15 -26.37 -12.75
CA SER A 444 10.75 -26.16 -14.15
C SER A 444 9.33 -26.63 -14.54
N GLY A 445 8.68 -25.92 -15.47
CA GLY A 445 7.62 -26.49 -16.32
C GLY A 445 6.69 -25.49 -17.03
N SER A 446 7.08 -25.03 -18.23
CA SER A 446 6.11 -24.54 -19.25
C SER A 446 5.49 -25.75 -19.97
N PRO A 447 4.21 -25.72 -20.36
CA PRO A 447 3.79 -25.28 -21.72
C PRO A 447 2.39 -24.62 -21.70
N ALA A 448 1.76 -24.11 -22.75
CA ALA A 448 2.04 -23.66 -24.10
C ALA A 448 0.78 -22.90 -24.56
N ALA A 449 0.95 -22.04 -25.55
CA ALA A 449 -0.08 -21.17 -26.11
C ALA A 449 -1.02 -21.87 -27.11
N LEU A 450 -2.25 -21.37 -27.20
CA LEU A 450 -3.15 -21.38 -28.36
C LEU A 450 -3.97 -20.07 -28.21
N GLY A 451 -3.96 -19.06 -29.08
CA GLY A 451 -3.93 -19.05 -30.54
C GLY A 451 -5.33 -18.66 -31.02
N GLY A 452 -5.54 -17.41 -31.48
CA GLY A 452 -6.81 -17.02 -32.10
C GLY A 452 -7.07 -15.52 -32.28
N GLY A 453 -6.67 -14.99 -33.44
CA GLY A 453 -7.48 -14.11 -34.29
C GLY A 453 -7.92 -12.73 -33.80
N ALA A 454 -7.22 -11.68 -34.26
CA ALA A 454 -7.74 -10.32 -34.36
C ALA A 454 -8.57 -10.12 -35.64
N PRO A 455 -9.48 -9.12 -35.67
CA PRO A 455 -9.75 -8.37 -36.87
C PRO A 455 -9.34 -6.90 -36.76
N THR A 456 -9.13 -6.34 -37.93
CA THR A 456 -8.41 -5.14 -38.35
C THR A 456 -9.23 -3.84 -38.40
N GLY A 457 -8.52 -2.70 -38.32
CA GLY A 457 -8.91 -1.37 -38.84
C GLY A 457 -9.56 -0.46 -37.78
N THR A 458 -9.22 0.81 -37.61
CA THR A 458 -8.69 1.81 -38.57
C THR A 458 -7.85 2.87 -37.86
N THR A 459 -6.94 3.46 -38.63
CA THR A 459 -6.04 4.57 -38.32
C THR A 459 -6.78 5.88 -38.02
N ASP A 460 -6.31 6.62 -37.02
CA ASP A 460 -6.46 8.08 -37.01
C ASP A 460 -5.15 8.72 -36.56
N GLN A 461 -4.59 9.55 -37.43
CA GLN A 461 -3.38 10.34 -37.21
C GLN A 461 -3.82 11.70 -36.67
N GLY A 462 -3.55 11.95 -35.38
CA GLY A 462 -3.61 13.28 -34.78
C GLY A 462 -2.22 13.73 -34.38
N GLU A 463 -1.70 14.73 -35.10
CA GLU A 463 -0.44 15.42 -34.84
C GLU A 463 -0.42 16.00 -33.41
N ALA A 464 0.71 15.81 -32.71
CA ALA A 464 0.93 16.35 -31.38
C ALA A 464 1.40 17.81 -31.51
N ASP A 465 0.57 18.74 -31.07
CA ASP A 465 0.94 20.14 -30.85
C ASP A 465 2.06 20.23 -29.79
N VAL A 466 3.25 20.66 -30.23
CA VAL A 466 4.40 20.94 -29.36
C VAL A 466 4.21 22.35 -28.79
N VAL A 467 3.69 22.43 -27.57
CA VAL A 467 3.67 23.69 -26.80
C VAL A 467 5.12 24.08 -26.46
N ARG A 468 5.63 25.11 -27.14
CA ARG A 468 6.90 25.77 -26.77
C ARG A 468 6.72 26.44 -25.41
N ARG A 469 7.38 25.90 -24.38
CA ARG A 469 7.49 26.53 -23.06
C ARG A 469 8.50 27.67 -23.14
N GLU A 470 8.06 28.89 -22.84
CA GLU A 470 8.96 30.02 -22.58
C GLU A 470 9.83 29.72 -21.35
N ALA A 471 11.12 30.07 -21.46
CA ALA A 471 12.14 29.76 -20.48
C ALA A 471 11.90 30.53 -19.18
N SER A 472 11.63 29.81 -18.09
CA SER A 472 11.69 30.36 -16.73
C SER A 472 13.14 30.39 -16.25
N ASP A 473 13.54 31.45 -15.54
CA ASP A 473 14.85 31.62 -14.86
C ASP A 473 15.10 30.63 -13.68
N ALA A 474 14.42 29.48 -13.67
CA ALA A 474 14.78 28.37 -12.80
C ALA A 474 16.12 27.78 -13.25
N PRO A 475 17.03 27.40 -12.34
CA PRO A 475 18.27 26.72 -12.74
C PRO A 475 17.92 25.49 -13.56
N LEU A 476 18.45 25.39 -14.79
CA LEU A 476 18.23 24.23 -15.65
C LEU A 476 18.71 22.98 -14.91
N VAL A 477 17.77 22.11 -14.56
CA VAL A 477 18.05 20.78 -14.04
C VAL A 477 18.32 19.87 -15.24
N TRP A 478 19.50 19.26 -15.26
CA TRP A 478 19.92 18.40 -16.36
C TRP A 478 19.63 16.96 -15.98
N THR A 479 18.96 16.22 -16.88
CA THR A 479 18.77 14.78 -16.68
C THR A 479 20.09 14.04 -16.90
N GLY A 480 20.16 12.79 -16.43
CA GLY A 480 21.27 11.89 -16.71
C GLY A 480 21.49 11.69 -18.22
N LEU A 481 20.45 11.77 -19.04
CA LEU A 481 20.56 11.73 -20.49
C LEU A 481 21.19 13.02 -21.05
N ASP A 482 20.82 14.19 -20.51
CA ASP A 482 21.42 15.47 -20.90
C ASP A 482 22.92 15.51 -20.57
N ARG A 483 23.29 15.03 -19.38
CA ARG A 483 24.68 14.89 -18.94
C ARG A 483 25.47 13.92 -19.79
N LEU A 484 24.90 12.74 -20.04
CA LEU A 484 25.55 11.72 -20.89
C LEU A 484 25.82 12.25 -22.30
N ARG A 485 24.90 13.07 -22.85
CA ARG A 485 25.08 13.72 -24.16
C ARG A 485 26.14 14.81 -24.12
N GLU A 486 26.17 15.65 -23.09
CA GLU A 486 27.19 16.69 -22.90
C GLU A 486 28.59 16.11 -22.87
N GLU A 487 28.76 14.98 -22.17
CA GLU A 487 30.01 14.24 -22.09
C GLU A 487 30.34 13.43 -23.36
N GLY A 488 29.57 13.59 -24.44
CA GLY A 488 29.79 12.88 -25.70
C GLY A 488 29.66 11.35 -25.55
N PHE A 489 28.84 10.89 -24.60
CA PHE A 489 28.65 9.48 -24.25
C PHE A 489 29.93 8.76 -23.77
N ALA A 490 30.92 9.50 -23.27
CA ALA A 490 32.21 8.96 -22.83
C ALA A 490 32.10 7.70 -21.91
N PRO A 491 31.17 7.64 -20.94
CA PRO A 491 31.00 6.44 -20.10
C PRO A 491 30.59 5.16 -20.84
N LEU A 492 30.09 5.26 -22.09
CA LEU A 492 29.58 4.16 -22.90
C LEU A 492 30.45 3.82 -24.12
N VAL A 493 31.57 4.52 -24.32
CA VAL A 493 32.46 4.28 -25.46
C VAL A 493 32.96 2.82 -25.49
N GLY A 494 32.85 2.19 -26.65
CA GLY A 494 33.21 0.80 -26.89
C GLY A 494 32.21 -0.23 -26.38
N ARG A 495 31.12 0.19 -25.72
CA ARG A 495 30.12 -0.71 -25.14
C ARG A 495 29.06 -1.11 -26.13
N ARG A 496 28.53 -2.31 -25.93
CA ARG A 496 27.34 -2.82 -26.61
C ARG A 496 26.16 -2.68 -25.68
N VAL A 497 25.31 -1.70 -25.99
CA VAL A 497 24.31 -1.17 -25.08
C VAL A 497 22.93 -1.78 -25.35
N GLY A 498 22.27 -2.23 -24.29
CA GLY A 498 20.82 -2.42 -24.25
C GLY A 498 20.19 -1.22 -23.54
N LEU A 499 19.10 -0.66 -24.07
CA LEU A 499 18.43 0.50 -23.47
C LEU A 499 17.03 0.13 -22.96
N LEU A 500 16.81 0.26 -21.65
CA LEU A 500 15.49 0.22 -21.04
C LEU A 500 14.93 1.64 -20.96
N THR A 501 13.85 1.93 -21.71
CA THR A 501 13.28 3.28 -21.77
C THR A 501 11.79 3.28 -22.16
N ASN A 502 11.15 4.45 -22.16
CA ASN A 502 9.78 4.67 -22.61
C ASN A 502 9.63 6.08 -23.23
N GLN A 503 8.41 6.60 -23.37
CA GLN A 503 8.13 7.91 -23.97
C GLN A 503 8.72 9.09 -23.21
N THR A 504 9.10 8.89 -21.95
CA THR A 504 9.77 9.92 -21.14
C THR A 504 11.26 10.00 -21.45
N GLY A 505 11.83 8.99 -22.10
CA GLY A 505 13.22 8.84 -22.55
C GLY A 505 13.67 9.88 -23.58
N VAL A 506 13.55 11.18 -23.28
CA VAL A 506 13.93 12.30 -24.15
C VAL A 506 14.88 13.26 -23.42
N ASP A 507 15.71 13.98 -24.17
CA ASP A 507 16.59 15.04 -23.65
C ASP A 507 15.83 16.38 -23.49
N ALA A 508 16.50 17.42 -22.98
CA ALA A 508 15.93 18.75 -22.78
C ALA A 508 15.41 19.43 -24.07
N LEU A 509 15.80 18.93 -25.26
CA LEU A 509 15.32 19.40 -26.56
C LEU A 509 14.20 18.50 -27.13
N GLY A 510 13.71 17.52 -26.34
CA GLY A 510 12.66 16.59 -26.74
C GLY A 510 13.14 15.49 -27.70
N ARG A 511 14.46 15.31 -27.87
CA ARG A 511 15.01 14.25 -28.74
C ARG A 511 15.04 12.93 -28.00
N ARG A 512 14.64 11.85 -28.67
CA ARG A 512 14.56 10.50 -28.09
C ARG A 512 15.95 9.98 -27.73
N GLY A 513 16.11 9.45 -26.52
CA GLY A 513 17.32 8.79 -26.05
C GLY A 513 17.74 7.61 -26.93
N ILE A 514 16.77 6.91 -27.55
CA ILE A 514 17.00 5.87 -28.56
C ILE A 514 17.82 6.41 -29.72
N ASP A 515 17.39 7.52 -30.31
CA ASP A 515 18.03 8.11 -31.49
C ASP A 515 19.40 8.72 -31.12
N LEU A 516 19.50 9.32 -29.93
CA LEU A 516 20.75 9.87 -29.40
C LEU A 516 21.81 8.79 -29.16
N LEU A 517 21.45 7.65 -28.56
CA LEU A 517 22.37 6.53 -28.32
C LEU A 517 22.70 5.76 -29.60
N ALA A 518 21.77 5.68 -30.56
CA ALA A 518 22.04 5.08 -31.87
C ALA A 518 23.03 5.93 -32.71
N ALA A 519 22.96 7.25 -32.58
CA ALA A 519 23.87 8.18 -33.25
C ALA A 519 25.20 8.42 -32.49
N ALA A 520 25.32 7.92 -31.26
CA ALA A 520 26.49 8.17 -30.42
C ALA A 520 27.74 7.48 -30.98
N PRO A 521 28.83 8.23 -31.25
CA PRO A 521 30.04 7.67 -31.84
C PRO A 521 30.67 6.65 -30.90
N ARG A 522 31.05 5.49 -31.46
CA ARG A 522 31.69 4.38 -30.73
C ARG A 522 30.82 3.76 -29.62
N VAL A 523 29.52 4.01 -29.59
CA VAL A 523 28.54 3.25 -28.79
C VAL A 523 27.77 2.34 -29.74
N GLN A 524 27.52 1.09 -29.36
CA GLN A 524 26.76 0.15 -30.18
C GLN A 524 25.43 -0.17 -29.52
N LEU A 525 24.35 0.52 -29.88
CA LEU A 525 23.01 0.19 -29.41
C LEU A 525 22.53 -1.11 -30.07
N ARG A 526 22.23 -2.14 -29.27
CA ARG A 526 21.95 -3.51 -29.76
C ARG A 526 20.53 -3.98 -29.53
N ALA A 527 19.87 -3.51 -28.47
CA ALA A 527 18.51 -3.91 -28.14
C ALA A 527 17.80 -2.83 -27.33
N LEU A 528 16.48 -2.78 -27.48
CA LEU A 528 15.60 -1.91 -26.71
C LEU A 528 14.73 -2.77 -25.80
N PHE A 529 14.50 -2.30 -24.58
CA PHE A 529 13.63 -2.92 -23.60
C PHE A 529 12.52 -1.95 -23.24
N SER A 530 11.27 -2.38 -23.36
CA SER A 530 10.11 -1.55 -23.04
C SER A 530 9.43 -2.04 -21.75
N PRO A 531 9.03 -1.12 -20.84
CA PRO A 531 8.28 -1.47 -19.65
C PRO A 531 6.76 -1.46 -19.95
N GLU A 532 5.95 -1.36 -18.89
CA GLU A 532 4.50 -1.15 -19.02
C GLU A 532 4.16 0.07 -19.90
N HIS A 533 3.12 -0.11 -20.72
CA HIS A 533 2.67 0.82 -21.77
C HIS A 533 3.61 0.98 -22.99
N GLY A 534 4.71 0.23 -23.05
CA GLY A 534 5.61 0.17 -24.19
C GLY A 534 6.47 1.43 -24.35
N LEU A 535 7.20 1.54 -25.47
CA LEU A 535 8.09 2.68 -25.71
C LEU A 535 7.36 4.02 -25.91
N THR A 536 6.09 3.98 -26.30
CA THR A 536 5.28 5.18 -26.60
C THR A 536 4.36 5.58 -25.45
N GLY A 537 4.21 4.72 -24.43
CA GLY A 537 3.31 4.97 -23.31
C GLY A 537 1.82 4.92 -23.65
N LYS A 538 1.44 4.36 -24.80
CA LYS A 538 0.05 4.39 -25.32
C LYS A 538 -0.68 3.04 -25.26
N LEU A 539 -0.02 1.99 -24.81
CA LEU A 539 -0.58 0.62 -24.86
C LEU A 539 -1.18 0.23 -23.50
N ASP A 540 -2.47 -0.14 -23.47
CA ASP A 540 -3.15 -0.64 -22.26
C ASP A 540 -3.32 -2.18 -22.23
N GLU A 541 -2.59 -2.88 -23.10
CA GLU A 541 -2.58 -4.33 -23.27
C GLU A 541 -1.15 -4.91 -23.08
N PRO A 542 -0.97 -6.24 -22.94
CA PRO A 542 0.35 -6.85 -22.93
C PRO A 542 1.18 -6.41 -24.14
N VAL A 543 2.31 -5.74 -23.88
CA VAL A 543 3.12 -5.13 -24.94
C VAL A 543 3.85 -6.24 -25.69
N PRO A 544 3.68 -6.39 -27.01
CA PRO A 544 4.40 -7.39 -27.78
C PRO A 544 5.85 -6.97 -27.99
N ASN A 545 6.71 -7.95 -28.30
CA ASN A 545 8.02 -7.64 -28.88
C ASN A 545 7.83 -6.99 -30.25
N GLY A 546 8.77 -6.15 -30.67
CA GLY A 546 8.67 -5.42 -31.93
C GLY A 546 10.02 -5.03 -32.49
N LYS A 547 10.01 -4.05 -33.39
CA LYS A 547 11.21 -3.38 -33.89
C LYS A 547 10.99 -1.87 -33.87
N ASP A 548 12.00 -1.13 -33.48
CA ASP A 548 11.95 0.33 -33.54
C ASP A 548 12.02 0.79 -35.01
N PRO A 549 11.08 1.63 -35.48
CA PRO A 549 10.98 1.97 -36.90
C PRO A 549 12.12 2.86 -37.40
N ALA A 550 12.78 3.62 -36.51
CA ALA A 550 13.87 4.52 -36.89
C ALA A 550 15.22 3.78 -36.97
N THR A 551 15.50 2.90 -36.01
CA THR A 551 16.79 2.22 -35.87
C THR A 551 16.79 0.78 -36.40
N GLY A 552 15.60 0.18 -36.59
CA GLY A 552 15.44 -1.23 -36.98
C GLY A 552 15.77 -2.23 -35.86
N LEU A 553 16.13 -1.76 -34.66
CA LEU A 553 16.54 -2.59 -33.53
C LEU A 553 15.37 -3.36 -32.92
N PRO A 554 15.60 -4.56 -32.37
CA PRO A 554 14.57 -5.31 -31.67
C PRO A 554 14.13 -4.58 -30.39
N ILE A 555 12.82 -4.54 -30.18
CA ILE A 555 12.17 -4.11 -28.95
C ILE A 555 11.70 -5.35 -28.21
N TRP A 556 12.26 -5.60 -27.03
CA TRP A 556 11.86 -6.66 -26.12
C TRP A 556 10.94 -6.10 -25.05
N SER A 557 9.72 -6.58 -25.00
CA SER A 557 8.79 -6.20 -23.94
C SER A 557 9.14 -6.90 -22.64
N LEU A 558 9.39 -6.11 -21.61
CA LEU A 558 9.48 -6.56 -20.21
C LEU A 558 8.13 -6.42 -19.49
N TYR A 559 7.07 -6.09 -20.25
CA TYR A 559 5.69 -6.04 -19.81
C TYR A 559 4.81 -6.85 -20.75
N GLY A 560 5.04 -8.16 -20.75
CA GLY A 560 4.19 -9.15 -21.41
C GLY A 560 4.59 -10.57 -21.00
N PRO A 561 4.99 -11.45 -21.95
CA PRO A 561 5.34 -12.85 -21.67
C PRO A 561 6.61 -13.02 -20.82
N ALA A 562 7.44 -11.98 -20.72
CA ALA A 562 8.59 -11.92 -19.84
C ALA A 562 8.55 -10.64 -19.02
N ARG A 563 8.92 -10.74 -17.74
CA ARG A 563 9.16 -9.59 -16.85
C ARG A 563 10.65 -9.31 -16.66
N ARG A 564 11.51 -10.24 -17.10
CA ARG A 564 12.97 -10.21 -16.97
C ARG A 564 13.57 -10.38 -18.35
N PRO A 565 14.63 -9.65 -18.71
CA PRO A 565 15.38 -9.97 -19.92
C PRO A 565 15.89 -11.41 -19.84
N SER A 566 15.71 -12.19 -20.90
CA SER A 566 16.34 -13.50 -21.00
C SER A 566 17.80 -13.35 -21.48
N PRO A 567 18.67 -14.35 -21.26
CA PRO A 567 20.02 -14.33 -21.83
C PRO A 567 20.04 -14.15 -23.36
N ALA A 568 19.04 -14.67 -24.06
CA ALA A 568 18.89 -14.50 -25.51
C ALA A 568 18.55 -13.05 -25.89
N MET A 569 17.70 -12.37 -25.12
CA MET A 569 17.37 -10.95 -25.34
C MET A 569 18.59 -10.03 -25.09
N LEU A 570 19.50 -10.45 -24.22
CA LEU A 570 20.75 -9.74 -23.89
C LEU A 570 21.94 -10.22 -24.73
N ALA A 571 21.73 -11.06 -25.74
CA ALA A 571 22.81 -11.56 -26.57
C ALA A 571 23.54 -10.41 -27.27
N GLY A 572 24.85 -10.31 -27.03
CA GLY A 572 25.69 -9.25 -27.57
C GLY A 572 25.57 -7.90 -26.86
N VAL A 573 24.86 -7.82 -25.72
CA VAL A 573 24.85 -6.66 -24.81
C VAL A 573 25.87 -6.89 -23.70
N ASP A 574 26.70 -5.89 -23.38
CA ASP A 574 27.61 -5.90 -22.23
C ASP A 574 27.28 -4.81 -21.18
N THR A 575 26.43 -3.85 -21.55
CA THR A 575 26.01 -2.74 -20.68
C THR A 575 24.52 -2.47 -20.89
N VAL A 576 23.73 -2.40 -19.82
CA VAL A 576 22.33 -1.99 -19.87
C VAL A 576 22.20 -0.57 -19.33
N VAL A 577 21.70 0.34 -20.14
CA VAL A 577 21.36 1.71 -19.75
C VAL A 577 19.88 1.76 -19.40
N VAL A 578 19.53 2.38 -18.28
CA VAL A 578 18.15 2.56 -17.85
C VAL A 578 17.83 4.05 -17.83
N ASP A 579 16.90 4.44 -18.68
CA ASP A 579 16.42 5.82 -18.82
C ASP A 579 14.88 5.82 -18.77
N LEU A 580 14.35 5.79 -17.56
CA LEU A 580 12.93 5.74 -17.27
C LEU A 580 12.59 6.81 -16.23
N GLN A 581 11.63 7.68 -16.56
CA GLN A 581 11.06 8.58 -15.58
C GLN A 581 9.85 7.92 -14.92
N ASP A 582 9.87 7.81 -13.60
CA ASP A 582 8.69 7.50 -12.80
C ASP A 582 8.25 8.79 -12.12
N VAL A 583 7.09 9.33 -12.50
CA VAL A 583 6.54 10.58 -11.92
C VAL A 583 5.90 10.37 -10.53
N GLY A 584 6.22 9.26 -9.85
CA GLY A 584 5.63 8.92 -8.55
C GLY A 584 4.11 8.74 -8.61
N ALA A 585 3.53 8.55 -9.79
CA ALA A 585 2.10 8.32 -9.93
C ALA A 585 1.74 6.82 -9.81
N ARG A 586 2.69 5.92 -10.12
CA ARG A 586 2.55 4.45 -10.09
C ARG A 586 3.86 3.77 -9.67
N TYR A 587 4.13 3.73 -8.36
CA TYR A 587 5.40 3.31 -7.73
C TYR A 587 5.84 1.84 -7.91
N TYR A 588 5.29 1.05 -8.83
CA TYR A 588 5.58 -0.39 -8.87
C TYR A 588 6.17 -0.87 -10.18
N THR A 589 5.68 -0.45 -11.35
CA THR A 589 6.00 -1.20 -12.57
C THR A 589 7.38 -0.87 -13.15
N TYR A 590 7.79 0.40 -13.17
CA TYR A 590 9.09 0.80 -13.74
C TYR A 590 10.25 0.50 -12.81
N LEU A 591 10.08 0.73 -11.50
CA LEU A 591 11.05 0.33 -10.48
C LEU A 591 11.22 -1.20 -10.42
N ALA A 592 10.12 -1.99 -10.47
CA ALA A 592 10.24 -3.44 -10.56
C ALA A 592 10.95 -3.89 -11.85
N THR A 593 10.67 -3.25 -12.99
CA THR A 593 11.37 -3.53 -14.25
C THR A 593 12.87 -3.23 -14.14
N LEU A 594 13.26 -2.13 -13.50
CA LEU A 594 14.66 -1.81 -13.21
C LEU A 594 15.30 -2.87 -12.31
N VAL A 595 14.67 -3.25 -11.19
CA VAL A 595 15.17 -4.30 -10.29
C VAL A 595 15.36 -5.61 -11.05
N TYR A 596 14.39 -5.98 -11.89
CA TYR A 596 14.46 -7.19 -12.69
C TYR A 596 15.60 -7.20 -13.70
N VAL A 597 15.86 -6.05 -14.33
CA VAL A 597 17.03 -5.87 -15.20
C VAL A 597 18.32 -5.96 -14.41
N MET A 598 18.40 -5.32 -13.23
CA MET A 598 19.59 -5.34 -12.37
C MET A 598 19.92 -6.76 -11.90
N GLU A 599 18.92 -7.55 -11.49
CA GLU A 599 19.11 -8.93 -11.07
C GLU A 599 19.61 -9.82 -12.22
N THR A 600 19.04 -9.68 -13.41
CA THR A 600 19.53 -10.42 -14.60
C THR A 600 20.94 -9.98 -14.98
N ALA A 601 21.21 -8.67 -14.98
CA ALA A 601 22.53 -8.13 -15.29
C ALA A 601 23.59 -8.63 -14.30
N ALA A 602 23.28 -8.66 -13.00
CA ALA A 602 24.16 -9.20 -11.97
C ALA A 602 24.48 -10.69 -12.22
N ARG A 603 23.47 -11.51 -12.56
CA ARG A 603 23.68 -12.94 -12.89
C ARG A 603 24.56 -13.16 -14.12
N LEU A 604 24.50 -12.26 -15.09
CA LEU A 604 25.23 -12.35 -16.36
C LEU A 604 26.53 -11.53 -16.38
N GLY A 605 26.89 -10.86 -15.28
CA GLY A 605 28.08 -10.01 -15.19
C GLY A 605 28.02 -8.75 -16.07
N LEU A 606 26.83 -8.24 -16.38
CA LEU A 606 26.63 -7.06 -17.22
C LEU A 606 26.70 -5.77 -16.39
N ARG A 607 27.24 -4.71 -16.97
CA ARG A 607 27.22 -3.37 -16.35
C ARG A 607 25.82 -2.78 -16.45
N VAL A 608 25.31 -2.17 -15.38
CA VAL A 608 24.07 -1.36 -15.42
C VAL A 608 24.42 0.11 -15.20
N VAL A 609 23.85 1.00 -16.00
CA VAL A 609 23.98 2.46 -15.88
C VAL A 609 22.57 3.04 -15.77
N VAL A 610 22.24 3.64 -14.64
CA VAL A 610 20.94 4.30 -14.43
C VAL A 610 21.12 5.79 -14.68
N LEU A 611 20.33 6.35 -15.60
CA LEU A 611 20.33 7.78 -15.87
C LEU A 611 19.40 8.47 -14.89
N ASP A 612 19.96 9.37 -14.09
CA ASP A 612 19.19 10.12 -13.10
C ASP A 612 18.14 11.01 -13.77
N ARG A 613 16.99 11.18 -13.12
CA ARG A 613 15.83 11.92 -13.63
C ARG A 613 15.32 12.81 -12.48
N PRO A 614 16.00 13.96 -12.22
CA PRO A 614 15.69 14.80 -11.07
C PRO A 614 14.40 15.61 -11.21
#